data_AF-A0A932VCW7-F1
#
_entry.id   AF-A0A932VCW7-F1
#
_cell.length_a   1.000
_cell.length_b   1.000
_cell.length_c   1.000
_cell.angle_alpha   90.00
_cell.angle_beta   90.00
_cell.angle_gamma   90.00
#
_symmetry.space_group_name_H-M   'P 1'
#
loop_
_entity.id
_entity.type
_entity.pdbx_description
1 polymer ?
#
loop_
_entity_poly.entity_id
_entity_poly.type
_entity_poly.pdbx_seq_one_letter_code
_entity_poly.pdbx_strand_id
1 'polypeptide(L)'
;MRSRIRIQDEFFRALPKKPGIYFMIDSRNTILYIGKAKSLRARLMSYRNAKPGHTPTHVLEMLTKVSSIRCEECPTEAEAFLREGELIRAVRPPFNIAGNWPAEYFFIGLKYGNGKLAFRLTSRDCEPDYRLFGCYKHRRRTKKGYAALLRLLYAALTLKPRFSFPARITHDSPPYDYSLAFPETWLESLRLFLSGNSPRFLHQLTEAMLANEALPRFTYGPLQADLETARQFYRLGPRATRRLRRKNGMRARLVSHELMDKMIAQDYAPVPNSK
;
A
#
# COMPACT_ATOMS: atom_id res chain seq x y z
N MET A 1 -17.16 22.69 -32.04
CA MET A 1 -17.07 21.21 -32.11
C MET A 1 -17.58 20.64 -30.78
N ARG A 2 -18.68 19.88 -30.76
CA ARG A 2 -19.25 19.33 -29.50
C ARG A 2 -18.37 18.16 -29.03
N SER A 3 -17.75 18.26 -27.86
CA SER A 3 -17.09 17.14 -27.18
C SER A 3 -18.14 16.16 -26.67
N ARG A 4 -18.60 15.24 -27.53
CA ARG A 4 -19.66 14.28 -27.19
C ARG A 4 -19.02 12.91 -26.94
N ILE A 5 -19.27 12.35 -25.75
CA ILE A 5 -18.90 10.97 -25.45
C ILE A 5 -19.63 10.05 -26.46
N ARG A 6 -18.89 9.16 -27.13
CA ARG A 6 -19.43 8.32 -28.23
C ARG A 6 -19.90 6.96 -27.70
N ILE A 7 -20.78 6.98 -26.70
CA ILE A 7 -21.38 5.78 -26.10
C ILE A 7 -22.86 5.74 -26.49
N GLN A 8 -23.35 4.54 -26.82
CA GLN A 8 -24.73 4.31 -27.25
C GLN A 8 -25.75 4.74 -26.18
N ASP A 9 -26.93 5.15 -26.63
CA ASP A 9 -27.97 5.71 -25.78
C ASP A 9 -28.56 4.68 -24.80
N GLU A 10 -28.62 3.43 -25.25
CA GLU A 10 -29.10 2.26 -24.51
C GLU A 10 -28.30 2.05 -23.23
N PHE A 11 -26.97 2.24 -23.29
CA PHE A 11 -26.10 2.14 -22.12
C PHE A 11 -26.55 3.10 -21.01
N PHE A 12 -26.79 4.37 -21.34
CA PHE A 12 -27.21 5.37 -20.35
C PHE A 12 -28.61 5.11 -19.80
N ARG A 13 -29.49 4.51 -20.60
CA ARG A 13 -30.84 4.11 -20.17
C ARG A 13 -30.79 2.91 -19.22
N ALA A 14 -29.81 2.02 -19.35
CA ALA A 14 -29.64 0.85 -18.50
C ALA A 14 -28.92 1.15 -17.16
N LEU A 15 -28.35 2.35 -16.98
CA LEU A 15 -27.56 2.66 -15.78
C LEU A 15 -28.41 2.63 -14.49
N PRO A 16 -27.90 2.01 -13.42
CA PRO A 16 -28.59 1.93 -12.13
C PRO A 16 -28.61 3.28 -11.42
N LYS A 17 -29.67 3.52 -10.64
CA LYS A 17 -29.79 4.66 -9.73
C LYS A 17 -29.22 4.34 -8.34
N LYS A 18 -28.05 3.70 -8.30
CA LYS A 18 -27.37 3.25 -7.08
C LYS A 18 -26.00 3.89 -6.91
N PRO A 19 -25.45 3.93 -5.69
CA PRO A 19 -24.07 4.32 -5.47
C PRO A 19 -23.11 3.30 -6.11
N GLY A 20 -21.93 3.77 -6.48
CA GLY A 20 -20.93 2.91 -7.11
C GLY A 20 -19.75 3.65 -7.70
N ILE A 21 -18.88 2.90 -8.36
CA ILE A 21 -17.71 3.37 -9.08
C ILE A 21 -17.97 3.31 -10.59
N TYR A 22 -17.46 4.28 -11.33
CA TYR A 22 -17.38 4.24 -12.79
C TYR A 22 -15.93 4.38 -13.26
N PHE A 23 -15.64 3.74 -14.37
CA PHE A 23 -14.34 3.72 -15.03
C PHE A 23 -14.51 4.28 -16.43
N MET A 24 -13.75 5.33 -16.76
CA MET A 24 -13.65 5.88 -18.11
C MET A 24 -12.46 5.22 -18.79
N ILE A 25 -12.67 4.56 -19.93
CA ILE A 25 -11.68 3.70 -20.58
C ILE A 25 -11.48 4.15 -22.02
N ASP A 26 -10.23 4.16 -22.49
CA ASP A 26 -9.87 4.50 -23.87
C ASP A 26 -9.91 3.30 -24.83
N SER A 27 -9.70 3.58 -26.12
CA SER A 27 -9.72 2.57 -27.19
C SER A 27 -8.64 1.49 -27.06
N ARG A 28 -7.62 1.72 -26.23
CA ARG A 28 -6.53 0.78 -25.93
C ARG A 28 -6.79 0.02 -24.62
N ASN A 29 -8.01 0.08 -24.10
CA ASN A 29 -8.42 -0.52 -22.83
C ASN A 29 -7.66 0.04 -21.60
N THR A 30 -7.17 1.28 -21.69
CA THR A 30 -6.52 1.98 -20.58
C THR A 30 -7.55 2.75 -19.77
N ILE A 31 -7.53 2.60 -18.45
CA ILE A 31 -8.40 3.37 -17.55
C ILE A 31 -7.88 4.80 -17.48
N LEU A 32 -8.64 5.75 -18.03
CA LEU A 32 -8.35 7.18 -18.06
C LEU A 32 -8.73 7.89 -16.77
N TYR A 33 -9.86 7.48 -16.16
CA TYR A 33 -10.41 8.08 -14.95
C TYR A 33 -11.26 7.09 -14.18
N ILE A 34 -11.22 7.19 -12.85
CA ILE A 34 -12.07 6.46 -11.92
C ILE A 34 -12.78 7.48 -11.03
N GLY A 35 -14.09 7.34 -10.87
CA GLY A 35 -14.84 8.18 -9.94
C GLY A 35 -15.95 7.44 -9.22
N LYS A 36 -16.34 7.96 -8.07
CA LYS A 36 -17.53 7.53 -7.33
C LYS A 36 -18.77 8.32 -7.73
N ALA A 37 -19.93 7.70 -7.55
CA ALA A 37 -21.22 8.32 -7.72
C ALA A 37 -22.16 7.91 -6.57
N LYS A 38 -23.01 8.85 -6.12
CA LYS A 38 -24.20 8.54 -5.30
C LYS A 38 -25.28 7.83 -6.12
N SER A 39 -25.37 8.20 -7.40
CA SER A 39 -26.21 7.58 -8.42
C SER A 39 -25.41 7.51 -9.72
N LEU A 40 -25.06 6.30 -10.14
CA LEU A 40 -24.28 6.05 -11.37
C LEU A 40 -24.96 6.68 -12.59
N ARG A 41 -26.28 6.52 -12.73
CA ARG A 41 -27.06 7.16 -13.80
C ARG A 41 -26.93 8.68 -13.81
N ALA A 42 -27.19 9.34 -12.67
CA ALA A 42 -27.16 10.80 -12.60
C ALA A 42 -25.77 11.34 -12.94
N ARG A 43 -24.72 10.69 -12.41
CA ARG A 43 -23.33 11.10 -12.63
C ARG A 43 -22.88 10.94 -14.08
N LEU A 44 -23.17 9.80 -14.71
CA LEU A 44 -22.76 9.54 -16.09
C LEU A 44 -23.58 10.35 -17.12
N MET A 45 -24.85 10.64 -16.81
CA MET A 45 -25.65 11.57 -17.62
C MET A 45 -25.09 13.00 -17.61
N SER A 46 -24.49 13.44 -16.50
CA SER A 46 -23.82 14.75 -16.43
C SER A 46 -22.64 14.82 -17.41
N TYR A 47 -21.82 13.77 -17.52
CA TYR A 47 -20.74 13.70 -18.51
C TYR A 47 -21.25 13.64 -19.95
N ARG A 48 -22.35 12.91 -20.21
CA ARG A 48 -22.99 12.87 -21.54
C ARG A 48 -23.44 14.24 -22.02
N ASN A 49 -23.92 15.06 -21.08
CA ASN A 49 -24.44 16.40 -21.34
C ASN A 49 -23.38 17.50 -21.15
N ALA A 50 -22.11 17.15 -20.97
CA ALA A 50 -21.02 18.09 -20.78
C ALA A 50 -20.87 19.02 -21.99
N LYS A 51 -20.65 20.31 -21.72
CA LYS A 51 -20.51 21.35 -22.75
C LYS A 51 -19.32 22.26 -22.44
N PRO A 52 -18.61 22.75 -23.47
CA PRO A 52 -17.67 23.86 -23.30
C PRO A 52 -18.31 25.04 -22.57
N GLY A 53 -17.55 25.70 -21.69
CA GLY A 53 -18.02 26.84 -20.87
C GLY A 53 -18.68 26.46 -19.53
N HIS A 54 -19.21 25.25 -19.38
CA HIS A 54 -19.81 24.76 -18.13
C HIS A 54 -19.07 23.57 -17.51
N THR A 55 -18.13 22.97 -18.25
CA THR A 55 -17.34 21.83 -17.80
C THR A 55 -15.86 22.17 -17.91
N PRO A 56 -15.04 21.85 -16.90
CA PRO A 56 -13.60 22.11 -16.94
C PRO A 56 -12.93 21.49 -18.17
N THR A 57 -11.98 22.19 -18.76
CA THR A 57 -11.32 21.80 -20.02
C THR A 57 -10.70 20.40 -19.96
N HIS A 58 -10.04 20.05 -18.84
CA HIS A 58 -9.42 18.72 -18.68
C HIS A 58 -10.46 17.57 -18.71
N VAL A 59 -11.68 17.81 -18.21
CA VAL A 59 -12.77 16.82 -18.26
C VAL A 59 -13.23 16.66 -19.69
N LEU A 60 -13.39 17.76 -20.43
CA LEU A 60 -13.78 17.71 -21.83
C LEU A 60 -12.74 16.96 -22.67
N GLU A 61 -11.45 17.21 -22.44
CA GLU A 61 -10.36 16.49 -23.07
C GLU A 61 -10.44 14.98 -22.78
N MET A 62 -10.57 14.59 -21.52
CA MET A 62 -10.76 13.19 -21.13
C MET A 62 -11.90 12.54 -21.91
N LEU A 63 -13.07 13.18 -21.96
CA LEU A 63 -14.27 12.66 -22.60
C LEU A 63 -14.07 12.42 -24.11
N THR A 64 -13.19 13.17 -24.78
CA THR A 64 -12.87 12.92 -26.20
C THR A 64 -12.08 11.62 -26.42
N LYS A 65 -11.38 11.12 -25.39
CA LYS A 65 -10.55 9.90 -25.45
C LYS A 65 -11.31 8.64 -24.99
N VAL A 66 -12.46 8.80 -24.31
CA VAL A 66 -13.27 7.68 -23.80
C VAL A 66 -13.93 6.92 -24.95
N SER A 67 -13.68 5.61 -25.01
CA SER A 67 -14.36 4.68 -25.91
C SER A 67 -15.30 3.72 -25.20
N SER A 68 -15.13 3.49 -23.89
CA SER A 68 -16.02 2.64 -23.09
C SER A 68 -16.11 3.11 -21.64
N ILE A 69 -17.21 2.74 -20.99
CA ILE A 69 -17.47 3.02 -19.57
C ILE A 69 -17.87 1.72 -18.88
N ARG A 70 -17.26 1.44 -17.73
CA ARG A 70 -17.64 0.33 -16.84
C ARG A 70 -18.16 0.87 -15.52
N CYS A 71 -19.08 0.15 -14.88
CA CYS A 71 -19.59 0.49 -13.54
C CYS A 71 -19.41 -0.69 -12.58
N GLU A 72 -19.21 -0.39 -11.29
CA GLU A 72 -19.23 -1.33 -10.16
C GLU A 72 -20.20 -0.76 -9.12
N GLU A 73 -21.32 -1.44 -8.86
CA GLU A 73 -22.27 -1.03 -7.82
C GLU A 73 -21.65 -1.17 -6.43
N CYS A 74 -21.95 -0.24 -5.53
CA CYS A 74 -21.60 -0.35 -4.12
C CYS A 74 -22.88 -0.31 -3.26
N PRO A 75 -22.94 -1.07 -2.15
CA PRO A 75 -24.03 -1.00 -1.19
C PRO A 75 -24.28 0.41 -0.64
N THR A 76 -23.22 1.17 -0.36
CA THR A 76 -23.32 2.50 0.26
C THR A 76 -22.40 3.54 -0.38
N GLU A 77 -22.69 4.82 -0.17
CA GLU A 77 -21.80 5.92 -0.58
C GLU A 77 -20.43 5.87 0.12
N ALA A 78 -20.41 5.43 1.39
CA ALA A 78 -19.19 5.31 2.18
C ALA A 78 -18.26 4.22 1.61
N GLU A 79 -18.83 3.08 1.22
CA GLU A 79 -18.08 2.02 0.54
C GLU A 79 -17.59 2.48 -0.83
N ALA A 80 -18.41 3.17 -1.61
CA ALA A 80 -17.98 3.76 -2.88
C ALA A 80 -16.82 4.75 -2.68
N PHE A 81 -16.82 5.53 -1.60
CA PHE A 81 -15.72 6.44 -1.27
C PHE A 81 -14.42 5.70 -0.97
N LEU A 82 -14.48 4.67 -0.11
CA LEU A 82 -13.31 3.86 0.24
C LEU A 82 -12.76 3.14 -0.99
N ARG A 83 -13.67 2.54 -1.77
CA ARG A 83 -13.37 1.79 -2.99
C ARG A 83 -12.74 2.67 -4.08
N GLU A 84 -13.26 3.87 -4.30
CA GLU A 84 -12.69 4.85 -5.23
C GLU A 84 -11.25 5.18 -4.85
N GLY A 85 -11.01 5.53 -3.57
CA GLY A 85 -9.68 5.87 -3.11
C GLY A 85 -8.69 4.71 -3.26
N GLU A 86 -9.13 3.47 -3.01
CA GLU A 86 -8.32 2.28 -3.26
C GLU A 86 -7.96 2.12 -4.74
N LEU A 87 -8.95 2.25 -5.62
CA LEU A 87 -8.81 2.10 -7.07
C LEU A 87 -7.94 3.20 -7.69
N ILE A 88 -8.13 4.47 -7.32
CA ILE A 88 -7.29 5.58 -7.81
C ILE A 88 -5.84 5.37 -7.39
N ARG A 89 -5.59 5.01 -6.12
CA ARG A 89 -4.23 4.71 -5.63
C ARG A 89 -3.61 3.46 -6.25
N ALA A 90 -4.42 2.61 -6.87
CA ALA A 90 -3.99 1.36 -7.46
C ALA A 90 -3.70 1.50 -8.96
N VAL A 91 -4.63 2.12 -9.69
CA VAL A 91 -4.59 2.26 -11.14
C VAL A 91 -3.86 3.53 -11.58
N ARG A 92 -3.88 4.58 -10.75
CA ARG A 92 -3.35 5.92 -11.07
C ARG A 92 -3.78 6.47 -12.43
N PRO A 93 -5.09 6.61 -12.66
CA PRO A 93 -5.58 7.05 -13.96
C PRO A 93 -5.08 8.47 -14.28
N PRO A 94 -4.69 8.76 -15.53
CA PRO A 94 -4.04 10.01 -15.91
C PRO A 94 -4.89 11.26 -15.67
N PHE A 95 -6.23 11.14 -15.69
CA PHE A 95 -7.14 12.27 -15.46
C PHE A 95 -7.62 12.39 -14.00
N ASN A 96 -7.25 11.47 -13.10
CA ASN A 96 -7.47 11.68 -11.68
C ASN A 96 -6.36 12.59 -11.14
N ILE A 97 -6.71 13.80 -10.69
CA ILE A 97 -5.74 14.73 -10.08
C ILE A 97 -5.62 14.43 -8.57
N ALA A 98 -6.75 14.32 -7.88
CA ALA A 98 -6.78 14.04 -6.45
C ALA A 98 -6.50 12.56 -6.17
N GLY A 99 -5.64 12.26 -5.20
CA GLY A 99 -5.31 10.89 -4.80
C GLY A 99 -4.40 10.14 -5.80
N ASN A 100 -3.98 10.80 -6.88
CA ASN A 100 -3.05 10.29 -7.89
C ASN A 100 -1.58 10.66 -7.60
N TRP A 101 -1.30 11.03 -6.35
CA TRP A 101 0.08 11.16 -5.88
C TRP A 101 0.78 9.81 -6.00
N PRO A 102 2.07 9.78 -6.38
CA PRO A 102 2.84 8.55 -6.36
C PRO A 102 2.69 7.91 -4.99
N ALA A 103 2.27 6.64 -4.94
CA ALA A 103 2.30 5.89 -3.72
C ALA A 103 3.76 5.88 -3.24
N GLU A 104 3.98 6.44 -2.07
CA GLU A 104 5.27 6.38 -1.42
C GLU A 104 5.48 4.95 -0.93
N TYR A 105 6.35 4.26 -1.65
CA TYR A 105 6.85 2.96 -1.26
C TYR A 105 8.09 3.14 -0.39
N PHE A 106 8.23 2.21 0.55
CA PHE A 106 9.41 2.14 1.38
C PHE A 106 10.00 0.73 1.35
N PHE A 107 11.31 0.69 1.54
CA PHE A 107 12.12 -0.49 1.72
C PHE A 107 12.75 -0.45 3.11
N ILE A 108 12.95 -1.62 3.68
CA ILE A 108 13.76 -1.84 4.87
C ILE A 108 15.01 -2.59 4.41
N GLY A 109 16.16 -1.93 4.49
CA GLY A 109 17.48 -2.50 4.23
C GLY A 109 18.08 -3.09 5.51
N LEU A 110 18.73 -4.23 5.37
CA LEU A 110 19.48 -4.90 6.44
C LEU A 110 20.96 -5.04 6.05
N LYS A 111 21.87 -4.62 6.92
CA LYS A 111 23.33 -4.87 6.82
C LYS A 111 23.82 -5.47 8.14
N TYR A 112 24.32 -6.70 8.09
CA TYR A 112 24.87 -7.39 9.27
C TYR A 112 26.39 -7.44 9.20
N GLY A 113 27.05 -7.17 10.33
CA GLY A 113 28.49 -7.29 10.47
C GLY A 113 28.93 -6.98 11.90
N ASN A 114 30.03 -7.60 12.34
CA ASN A 114 30.62 -7.38 13.67
C ASN A 114 29.62 -7.51 14.83
N GLY A 115 28.72 -8.52 14.76
CA GLY A 115 27.70 -8.77 15.79
C GLY A 115 26.56 -7.72 15.85
N LYS A 116 26.50 -6.80 14.89
CA LYS A 116 25.50 -5.73 14.83
C LYS A 116 24.67 -5.83 13.55
N LEU A 117 23.38 -5.50 13.69
CA LEU A 117 22.48 -5.34 12.56
C LEU A 117 22.12 -3.87 12.39
N ALA A 118 22.46 -3.32 11.22
CA ALA A 118 22.05 -2.00 10.79
C ALA A 118 20.77 -2.09 9.94
N PHE A 119 19.80 -1.27 10.29
CA PHE A 119 18.54 -1.06 9.59
C PHE A 119 18.60 0.27 8.83
N ARG A 120 18.05 0.27 7.61
CA ARG A 120 17.82 1.48 6.80
C ARG A 120 16.40 1.51 6.28
N LEU A 121 15.64 2.55 6.60
CA LEU A 121 14.36 2.86 5.98
C LEU A 121 14.61 3.81 4.79
N THR A 122 14.31 3.37 3.57
CA THR A 122 14.59 4.16 2.36
C THR A 122 13.41 4.10 1.39
N SER A 123 13.26 5.12 0.55
CA SER A 123 12.36 5.11 -0.61
C SER A 123 13.10 4.73 -1.90
N ARG A 124 14.39 4.39 -1.83
CA ARG A 124 15.19 3.93 -2.95
C ARG A 124 15.11 2.42 -3.07
N ASP A 125 14.96 1.92 -4.29
CA ASP A 125 15.00 0.49 -4.59
C ASP A 125 16.44 -0.05 -4.77
N CYS A 126 17.45 0.79 -4.55
CA CYS A 126 18.86 0.41 -4.53
C CYS A 126 19.61 1.04 -3.34
N GLU A 127 20.30 0.20 -2.59
CA GLU A 127 21.22 0.55 -1.50
C GLU A 127 22.34 -0.50 -1.51
N PRO A 128 23.51 -0.25 -2.13
CA PRO A 128 24.51 -1.27 -2.43
C PRO A 128 24.96 -2.11 -1.23
N ASP A 129 25.03 -1.46 -0.07
CA ASP A 129 25.48 -2.03 1.20
C ASP A 129 24.40 -2.80 1.97
N TYR A 130 23.15 -2.73 1.51
CA TYR A 130 22.00 -3.23 2.26
C TYR A 130 21.22 -4.26 1.46
N ARG A 131 20.90 -5.36 2.14
CA ARG A 131 19.92 -6.32 1.66
C ARG A 131 18.52 -5.73 1.82
N LEU A 132 17.93 -5.22 0.73
CA LEU A 132 16.60 -4.60 0.75
C LEU A 132 15.45 -5.62 0.83
N PHE A 133 14.39 -5.19 1.52
CA PHE A 133 13.09 -5.84 1.58
C PHE A 133 12.01 -4.78 1.43
N GLY A 134 11.06 -4.99 0.53
CA GLY A 134 9.87 -4.16 0.47
C GLY A 134 9.42 -3.81 -0.94
N CYS A 135 9.33 -2.52 -1.18
CA CYS A 135 8.25 -1.88 -1.94
C CYS A 135 6.92 -1.94 -1.15
N TYR A 136 7.00 -1.70 0.16
CA TYR A 136 5.83 -1.69 1.03
C TYR A 136 5.02 -0.43 0.79
N LYS A 137 3.75 -0.61 0.44
CA LYS A 137 2.81 0.50 0.22
C LYS A 137 2.46 1.19 1.54
N HIS A 138 2.07 2.46 1.46
CA HIS A 138 1.57 3.30 2.56
C HIS A 138 2.64 3.72 3.59
N ARG A 139 3.34 4.84 3.30
CA ARG A 139 4.33 5.50 4.18
C ARG A 139 4.01 5.41 5.67
N ARG A 140 2.84 5.90 6.09
CA ARG A 140 2.45 5.96 7.52
C ARG A 140 2.43 4.57 8.16
N ARG A 141 1.89 3.57 7.47
CA ARG A 141 1.76 2.20 8.00
C ARG A 141 3.12 1.51 8.04
N THR A 142 3.93 1.65 6.99
CA THR A 142 5.29 1.11 6.97
C THR A 142 6.15 1.72 8.07
N LYS A 143 6.11 3.05 8.25
CA LYS A 143 6.84 3.74 9.33
C LYS A 143 6.39 3.27 10.71
N LYS A 144 5.08 3.17 10.98
CA LYS A 144 4.56 2.67 12.26
C LYS A 144 4.98 1.22 12.53
N GLY A 145 4.86 0.34 11.53
CA GLY A 145 5.28 -1.05 11.60
C GLY A 145 6.77 -1.23 11.87
N TYR A 146 7.60 -0.44 11.17
CA TYR A 146 9.04 -0.42 11.37
C TYR A 146 9.43 0.13 12.75
N ALA A 147 8.79 1.20 13.22
CA ALA A 147 9.02 1.74 14.57
C ALA A 147 8.69 0.70 15.66
N ALA A 148 7.54 0.03 15.53
CA ALA A 148 7.13 -1.04 16.43
C ALA A 148 8.15 -2.19 16.41
N LEU A 149 8.61 -2.62 15.23
CA LEU A 149 9.64 -3.65 15.11
C LEU A 149 10.95 -3.26 15.81
N LEU A 150 11.41 -2.01 15.70
CA LEU A 150 12.62 -1.54 16.39
C LEU A 150 12.45 -1.53 17.91
N ARG A 151 11.29 -1.12 18.43
CA ARG A 151 11.00 -1.17 19.87
C ARG A 151 10.92 -2.59 20.40
N LEU A 152 10.26 -3.50 19.68
CA LEU A 152 10.22 -4.92 20.04
C LEU A 152 11.61 -5.55 20.05
N LEU A 153 12.43 -5.26 19.03
CA LEU A 153 13.83 -5.70 18.98
C LEU A 153 14.64 -5.17 20.17
N TYR A 154 14.48 -3.88 20.48
CA TYR A 154 15.18 -3.28 21.62
C TYR A 154 14.77 -3.95 22.94
N ALA A 155 13.46 -4.19 23.14
CA ALA A 155 12.94 -4.85 24.33
C ALA A 155 13.39 -6.31 24.45
N ALA A 156 13.45 -7.05 23.33
CA ALA A 156 13.88 -8.44 23.31
C ALA A 156 15.40 -8.62 23.50
N LEU A 157 16.21 -7.67 23.03
CA LEU A 157 17.66 -7.85 22.95
C LEU A 157 18.46 -7.03 23.98
N THR A 158 17.83 -6.07 24.66
CA THR A 158 18.50 -5.22 25.65
C THR A 158 18.24 -5.72 27.07
N LEU A 159 19.30 -6.21 27.73
CA LEU A 159 19.27 -6.74 29.10
C LEU A 159 19.80 -5.72 30.13
N LYS A 160 19.48 -4.43 29.96
CA LYS A 160 20.02 -3.37 30.83
C LYS A 160 19.23 -3.26 32.15
N PRO A 161 19.89 -3.16 33.32
CA PRO A 161 19.21 -3.00 34.63
C PRO A 161 18.37 -1.72 34.73
N ARG A 162 18.78 -0.65 34.04
CA ARG A 162 17.99 0.56 33.85
C ARG A 162 17.38 0.51 32.45
N PHE A 163 16.10 0.16 32.39
CA PHE A 163 15.39 0.01 31.14
C PHE A 163 14.84 1.34 30.65
N SER A 164 15.52 1.93 29.65
CA SER A 164 15.03 3.10 28.92
C SER A 164 15.12 2.86 27.41
N PHE A 165 14.04 3.16 26.70
CA PHE A 165 14.07 3.18 25.24
C PHE A 165 14.86 4.39 24.76
N PRO A 166 15.71 4.25 23.73
CA PRO A 166 16.34 5.38 23.07
C PRO A 166 15.26 6.31 22.49
N ALA A 167 15.37 7.61 22.75
CA ALA A 167 14.41 8.61 22.26
C ALA A 167 14.13 8.47 20.75
N ARG A 168 15.18 8.15 19.97
CA ARG A 168 15.09 7.94 18.52
C ARG A 168 14.04 6.93 18.09
N ILE A 169 13.71 5.91 18.91
CA ILE A 169 12.71 4.88 18.58
C ILE A 169 11.36 5.08 19.30
N THR A 170 11.22 6.13 20.13
CA THR A 170 9.96 6.48 20.81
C THR A 170 9.23 7.65 20.16
N HIS A 171 9.86 8.42 19.28
CA HIS A 171 9.22 9.49 18.53
C HIS A 171 8.17 9.00 17.52
N ASP A 172 7.28 9.92 17.10
CA ASP A 172 6.22 9.67 16.11
C ASP A 172 6.76 9.22 14.74
N SER A 173 7.94 9.70 14.35
CA SER A 173 8.65 9.21 13.17
C SER A 173 9.82 8.32 13.59
N PRO A 174 9.94 7.11 13.01
CA PRO A 174 11.08 6.25 13.28
C PRO A 174 12.39 6.84 12.73
N PRO A 175 13.54 6.39 13.25
CA PRO A 175 14.84 6.77 12.72
C PRO A 175 15.07 6.07 11.37
N TYR A 176 15.56 6.80 10.38
CA TYR A 176 15.84 6.22 9.05
C TYR A 176 16.99 5.23 9.10
N ASP A 177 18.00 5.48 9.94
CA ASP A 177 19.08 4.54 10.22
C ASP A 177 19.10 4.20 11.71
N TYR A 178 19.16 2.90 12.01
CA TYR A 178 19.24 2.39 13.37
C TYR A 178 20.08 1.12 13.43
N SER A 179 20.93 0.99 14.45
CA SER A 179 21.78 -0.19 14.62
C SER A 179 21.70 -0.68 16.06
N LEU A 180 21.70 -2.00 16.22
CA LEU A 180 21.76 -2.64 17.53
C LEU A 180 22.63 -3.91 17.48
N ALA A 181 23.06 -4.38 18.64
CA ALA A 181 23.61 -5.74 18.77
C ALA A 181 22.52 -6.74 18.38
N PHE A 182 22.88 -7.75 17.59
CA PHE A 182 21.90 -8.66 17.01
C PHE A 182 22.46 -10.09 16.86
N PRO A 183 21.76 -11.12 17.39
CA PRO A 183 22.20 -12.50 17.24
C PRO A 183 22.13 -12.97 15.78
N GLU A 184 23.22 -13.54 15.26
CA GLU A 184 23.23 -14.04 13.88
C GLU A 184 22.15 -15.09 13.63
N THR A 185 21.87 -15.93 14.64
CA THR A 185 20.82 -16.97 14.61
C THR A 185 19.42 -16.44 14.36
N TRP A 186 19.17 -15.14 14.58
CA TRP A 186 17.88 -14.49 14.35
C TRP A 186 17.74 -13.87 12.96
N LEU A 187 18.81 -13.85 12.15
CA LEU A 187 18.79 -13.18 10.85
C LEU A 187 17.78 -13.80 9.91
N GLU A 188 17.72 -15.14 9.84
CA GLU A 188 16.86 -15.79 8.85
C GLU A 188 15.38 -15.62 9.17
N SER A 189 14.97 -15.74 10.44
CA SER A 189 13.58 -15.50 10.84
C SER A 189 13.14 -14.05 10.58
N LEU A 190 14.01 -13.06 10.83
CA LEU A 190 13.76 -11.66 10.47
C LEU A 190 13.63 -11.48 8.95
N ARG A 191 14.50 -12.10 8.15
CA ARG A 191 14.44 -12.05 6.68
C ARG A 191 13.16 -12.70 6.14
N LEU A 192 12.72 -13.81 6.74
CA LEU A 192 11.45 -14.48 6.40
C LEU A 192 10.25 -13.60 6.76
N PHE A 193 10.31 -12.86 7.86
CA PHE A 193 9.30 -11.89 8.25
C PHE A 193 9.19 -10.73 7.25
N LEU A 194 10.30 -10.05 6.95
CA LEU A 194 10.31 -8.93 6.01
C LEU A 194 10.01 -9.35 4.57
N SER A 195 10.32 -10.58 4.18
CA SER A 195 9.95 -11.11 2.85
C SER A 195 8.49 -11.60 2.77
N GLY A 196 7.75 -11.62 3.89
CA GLY A 196 6.37 -12.06 3.94
C GLY A 196 6.21 -13.59 3.87
N ASN A 197 7.28 -14.35 4.09
CA ASN A 197 7.27 -15.80 4.06
C ASN A 197 6.77 -16.40 5.38
N SER A 198 7.09 -15.78 6.53
CA SER A 198 6.72 -16.32 7.84
C SER A 198 6.52 -15.21 8.89
N PRO A 199 5.43 -15.26 9.69
CA PRO A 199 5.25 -14.35 10.83
C PRO A 199 5.99 -14.81 12.10
N ARG A 200 6.67 -15.98 12.08
CA ARG A 200 7.25 -16.62 13.28
C ARG A 200 8.25 -15.74 14.04
N PHE A 201 8.85 -14.76 13.39
CA PHE A 201 9.75 -13.81 14.05
C PHE A 201 9.08 -13.05 15.20
N LEU A 202 7.77 -12.75 15.09
CA LEU A 202 7.06 -12.08 16.18
C LEU A 202 6.88 -12.98 17.40
N HIS A 203 6.70 -14.29 17.19
CA HIS A 203 6.64 -15.25 18.28
C HIS A 203 8.01 -15.37 18.96
N GLN A 204 9.09 -15.46 18.19
CA GLN A 204 10.46 -15.44 18.72
C GLN A 204 10.75 -14.18 19.55
N LEU A 205 10.28 -13.01 19.11
CA LEU A 205 10.38 -11.77 19.89
C LEU A 205 9.59 -11.88 21.20
N THR A 206 8.37 -12.41 21.17
CA THR A 206 7.55 -12.61 22.37
C THR A 206 8.25 -13.50 23.39
N GLU A 207 8.77 -14.67 22.98
CA GLU A 207 9.49 -15.58 23.88
C GLU A 207 10.70 -14.91 24.52
N ALA A 208 11.50 -14.18 23.72
CA ALA A 208 12.68 -13.49 24.24
C ALA A 208 12.33 -12.34 25.20
N MET A 209 11.23 -11.63 24.97
CA MET A 209 10.76 -10.59 25.90
C MET A 209 10.25 -11.21 27.20
N LEU A 210 9.57 -12.36 27.15
CA LEU A 210 9.11 -13.07 28.35
C LEU A 210 10.27 -13.62 29.18
N ALA A 211 11.35 -14.04 28.53
CA ALA A 211 12.58 -14.49 29.18
C ALA A 211 13.48 -13.34 29.67
N ASN A 212 13.19 -12.09 29.30
CA ASN A 212 14.00 -10.94 29.70
C ASN A 212 13.59 -10.42 31.08
N GLU A 213 14.28 -10.88 32.12
CA GLU A 213 14.05 -10.45 33.51
C GLU A 213 14.27 -8.94 33.74
N ALA A 214 15.04 -8.28 32.87
CA ALA A 214 15.26 -6.84 32.95
C ALA A 214 14.08 -6.02 32.39
N LEU A 215 13.06 -6.66 31.81
CA LEU A 215 11.92 -5.99 31.19
C LEU A 215 10.83 -5.64 32.23
N PRO A 216 10.57 -4.34 32.52
CA PRO A 216 9.60 -3.98 33.54
C PRO A 216 8.16 -4.28 33.12
N ARG A 217 7.32 -4.76 34.05
CA ARG A 217 5.92 -5.16 33.78
C ARG A 217 5.05 -4.07 33.13
N PHE A 218 5.27 -2.80 33.48
CA PHE A 218 4.50 -1.69 32.90
C PHE A 218 4.74 -1.51 31.39
N THR A 219 5.79 -2.11 30.82
CA THR A 219 6.08 -2.07 29.38
C THR A 219 5.23 -3.04 28.56
N TYR A 220 4.56 -4.01 29.20
CA TYR A 220 3.80 -5.05 28.50
C TYR A 220 2.63 -4.50 27.69
N GLY A 221 1.89 -3.52 28.21
CA GLY A 221 0.78 -2.88 27.48
C GLY A 221 1.25 -2.20 26.18
N PRO A 222 2.22 -1.27 26.24
CA PRO A 222 2.82 -0.67 25.05
C PRO A 222 3.41 -1.69 24.08
N LEU A 223 4.11 -2.72 24.56
CA LEU A 223 4.71 -3.75 23.72
C LEU A 223 3.66 -4.65 23.05
N GLN A 224 2.52 -4.88 23.71
CA GLN A 224 1.39 -5.58 23.11
C GLN A 224 0.81 -4.77 21.92
N ALA A 225 0.65 -3.46 22.08
CA ALA A 225 0.24 -2.58 20.99
C ALA A 225 1.25 -2.56 19.82
N ASP A 226 2.55 -2.61 20.13
CA ASP A 226 3.61 -2.75 19.11
C ASP A 226 3.57 -4.12 18.42
N LEU A 227 3.31 -5.22 19.14
CA LEU A 227 3.12 -6.55 18.55
C LEU A 227 1.93 -6.57 17.57
N GLU A 228 0.81 -5.95 17.93
CA GLU A 228 -0.34 -5.80 17.05
C GLU A 228 -0.02 -4.97 15.82
N THR A 229 0.68 -3.85 16.01
CA THR A 229 1.16 -2.98 14.92
C THR A 229 2.10 -3.74 13.98
N ALA A 230 3.01 -4.55 14.52
CA ALA A 230 3.93 -5.38 13.74
C ALA A 230 3.20 -6.52 12.99
N ARG A 231 2.15 -7.12 13.58
CA ARG A 231 1.28 -8.10 12.89
C ARG A 231 0.52 -7.46 11.73
N GLN A 232 -0.03 -6.26 11.93
CA GLN A 232 -0.70 -5.52 10.84
C GLN A 232 0.30 -5.15 9.74
N PHE A 233 1.48 -4.68 10.12
CA PHE A 233 2.57 -4.41 9.19
C PHE A 233 2.91 -5.64 8.35
N TYR A 234 3.15 -6.80 8.98
CA TYR A 234 3.41 -8.06 8.27
C TYR A 234 2.32 -8.42 7.27
N ARG A 235 1.05 -8.35 7.68
CA ARG A 235 -0.10 -8.70 6.83
C ARG A 235 -0.21 -7.78 5.60
N LEU A 236 -0.07 -6.47 5.82
CA LEU A 236 -0.42 -5.43 4.85
C LEU A 236 0.80 -4.93 4.05
N GLY A 237 2.02 -5.19 4.52
CA GLY A 237 3.28 -4.93 3.83
C GLY A 237 3.88 -6.25 3.31
N PRO A 238 4.82 -6.89 4.04
CA PRO A 238 5.52 -8.10 3.59
C PRO A 238 4.67 -9.18 2.93
N ARG A 239 3.62 -9.67 3.60
CA ARG A 239 2.77 -10.76 3.10
C ARG A 239 1.96 -10.34 1.87
N ALA A 240 1.42 -9.12 1.88
CA ALA A 240 0.66 -8.57 0.75
C ALA A 240 1.55 -8.39 -0.48
N THR A 241 2.72 -7.77 -0.33
CA THR A 241 3.70 -7.60 -1.42
C THR A 241 4.13 -8.95 -2.00
N ARG A 242 4.38 -9.94 -1.15
CA ARG A 242 4.72 -11.30 -1.61
C ARG A 242 3.56 -11.97 -2.37
N ARG A 243 2.33 -11.86 -1.87
CA ARG A 243 1.14 -12.41 -2.53
C ARG A 243 0.97 -11.80 -3.92
N LEU A 244 1.09 -10.47 -4.02
CA LEU A 244 0.98 -9.77 -5.29
C LEU A 244 2.07 -10.20 -6.28
N ARG A 245 3.32 -10.32 -5.82
CA ARG A 245 4.44 -10.85 -6.64
C ARG A 245 4.14 -12.24 -7.18
N ARG A 246 3.70 -13.16 -6.32
CA ARG A 246 3.37 -14.53 -6.75
C ARG A 246 2.21 -14.56 -7.74
N LYS A 247 1.17 -13.78 -7.52
CA LYS A 247 0.02 -13.69 -8.43
C LYS A 247 0.43 -13.21 -9.82
N ASN A 248 1.42 -12.31 -9.90
CA ASN A 248 1.96 -11.79 -11.16
C ASN A 248 3.16 -12.60 -11.68
N GLY A 249 3.39 -13.84 -11.21
CA GLY A 249 4.47 -14.71 -11.69
C GLY A 249 5.90 -14.23 -11.36
N MET A 250 6.05 -13.22 -10.50
CA MET A 250 7.33 -12.56 -10.26
C MET A 250 8.23 -13.34 -9.31
N ARG A 251 9.36 -13.82 -9.85
CA ARG A 251 10.42 -14.51 -9.09
C ARG A 251 11.41 -13.53 -8.44
N ALA A 252 11.61 -12.35 -9.05
CA ALA A 252 12.53 -11.32 -8.55
C ALA A 252 12.23 -10.95 -7.09
N ARG A 253 13.28 -10.89 -6.26
CA ARG A 253 13.14 -10.70 -4.81
C ARG A 253 12.75 -9.28 -4.40
N LEU A 254 13.17 -8.31 -5.20
CA LEU A 254 12.86 -6.90 -5.04
C LEU A 254 12.02 -6.44 -6.23
N VAL A 255 11.17 -5.45 -6.02
CA VAL A 255 10.27 -4.89 -7.03
C VAL A 255 10.44 -3.38 -6.98
N SER A 256 10.64 -2.74 -8.13
CA SER A 256 10.70 -1.28 -8.24
C SER A 256 9.32 -0.66 -8.04
N HIS A 257 9.26 0.66 -7.82
CA HIS A 257 8.00 1.37 -7.65
C HIS A 257 7.09 1.21 -8.87
N GLU A 258 7.64 1.38 -10.08
CA GLU A 258 6.90 1.25 -11.33
C GLU A 258 6.32 -0.14 -11.53
N LEU A 259 7.10 -1.17 -11.20
CA LEU A 259 6.68 -2.55 -11.37
C LEU A 259 5.62 -2.94 -10.35
N MET A 260 5.74 -2.43 -9.12
CA MET A 260 4.70 -2.57 -8.10
C MET A 260 3.41 -1.91 -8.56
N ASP A 261 3.48 -0.70 -9.13
CA ASP A 261 2.32 -0.01 -9.67
C ASP A 261 1.65 -0.78 -10.82
N LYS A 262 2.45 -1.30 -11.77
CA LYS A 262 1.96 -2.15 -12.86
C LYS A 262 1.24 -3.40 -12.35
N MET A 263 1.85 -4.11 -11.40
CA MET A 263 1.27 -5.31 -10.80
C MET A 263 -0.02 -5.03 -10.04
N ILE A 264 -0.08 -3.90 -9.33
CA ILE A 264 -1.30 -3.45 -8.67
C ILE A 264 -2.37 -3.14 -9.73
N ALA A 265 -2.05 -2.37 -10.76
CA ALA A 265 -2.99 -2.02 -11.82
C ALA A 265 -3.54 -3.26 -12.56
N GLN A 266 -2.69 -4.27 -12.83
CA GLN A 266 -3.10 -5.55 -13.40
C GLN A 266 -4.06 -6.33 -12.49
N ASP A 267 -3.89 -6.24 -11.17
CA ASP A 267 -4.79 -6.88 -10.20
C ASP A 267 -6.21 -6.29 -10.22
N TYR A 268 -6.36 -5.07 -10.76
CA TYR A 268 -7.62 -4.34 -10.92
C TYR A 268 -8.06 -4.16 -12.38
N ALA A 269 -7.30 -4.70 -13.34
CA ALA A 269 -7.69 -4.69 -14.74
C ALA A 269 -8.97 -5.54 -14.91
N PRO A 270 -9.97 -5.07 -15.67
CA PRO A 270 -11.15 -5.88 -15.93
C PRO A 270 -10.73 -7.19 -16.61
N VAL A 271 -11.27 -8.32 -16.12
CA VAL A 271 -11.16 -9.61 -16.81
C VAL A 271 -11.74 -9.39 -18.22
N PRO A 272 -11.04 -9.78 -19.30
CA PRO A 272 -11.64 -9.74 -20.63
C PRO A 272 -12.93 -10.55 -20.56
N ASN A 273 -14.06 -9.97 -20.99
CA ASN A 273 -15.29 -10.73 -21.14
C ASN A 273 -14.95 -11.94 -22.03
N SER A 274 -15.01 -13.15 -21.46
CA SER A 274 -15.03 -14.37 -22.24
C SER A 274 -16.23 -14.27 -23.16
N LYS A 275 -15.96 -14.26 -24.47
CA LYS A 275 -16.98 -14.33 -25.52
C LYS A 275 -17.81 -15.60 -25.36
#